data_AF-A0A9P6MXJ7-F1
#
_entry.id   AF-A0A9P6MXJ7-F1
#
_cell.length_a   1.000
_cell.length_b   1.000
_cell.length_c   1.000
_cell.angle_alpha   90.00
_cell.angle_beta   90.00
_cell.angle_gamma   90.00
#
_symmetry.space_group_name_H-M   'P 1'
#
loop_
_entity.id
_entity.type
_entity.pdbx_description
1 polymer ?
#
loop_
_entity_poly.entity_id
_entity_poly.type
_entity_poly.pdbx_seq_one_letter_code
_entity_poly.pdbx_strand_id
1 'polypeptide(L)'
;AGAEDDRTNSNNKDAARAEATDKGNETETEAEVEDFEDDDSIIDHTTFDQLLEMDDEEDHEFSKSLVWNYFEQAEKTFGDMDEAMKKLDFPDLSRLGHFLKGSSAALGLTKVKESCEKLQHYGNRKDAAGASTITNDEAESLIKALLIQMRKEYDEAEKYLREFYAEQEQ
;
A
#
# COMPACT_ATOMS: atom_id res chain seq x y z
N ALA A 1 2.92 45.35 -63.74
CA ALA A 1 3.64 44.16 -64.23
C ALA A 1 3.51 43.11 -63.13
N GLY A 2 2.55 42.18 -63.16
CA GLY A 2 2.31 41.13 -64.18
C GLY A 2 3.09 39.88 -63.73
N ALA A 3 2.60 38.65 -63.63
CA ALA A 3 1.33 37.93 -63.85
C ALA A 3 1.38 36.69 -62.91
N GLU A 4 0.31 36.23 -62.25
CA GLU A 4 -0.60 35.11 -62.61
C GLU A 4 -0.03 33.91 -63.40
N ASP A 5 -0.08 32.71 -62.78
CA ASP A 5 -0.35 31.37 -63.37
C ASP A 5 -0.53 30.40 -62.16
N ASP A 6 -1.69 29.86 -61.77
CA ASP A 6 -2.71 29.01 -62.40
C ASP A 6 -2.28 27.53 -62.67
N ARG A 7 -3.22 26.64 -62.36
CA ARG A 7 -3.42 25.24 -62.82
C ARG A 7 -2.83 24.06 -62.04
N THR A 8 -3.70 23.59 -61.14
CA THR A 8 -4.27 22.23 -61.12
C THR A 8 -4.02 21.34 -62.36
N ASN A 9 -3.76 20.05 -62.12
CA ASN A 9 -4.32 18.98 -62.95
C ASN A 9 -4.65 17.74 -62.12
N SER A 10 -5.78 17.14 -62.50
CA SER A 10 -6.53 16.08 -61.85
C SER A 10 -6.46 14.80 -62.69
N ASN A 11 -6.97 13.71 -62.11
CA ASN A 11 -7.49 12.48 -62.75
C ASN A 11 -6.44 11.38 -63.03
N ASN A 12 -6.69 10.08 -62.84
CA ASN A 12 -7.94 9.38 -62.54
C ASN A 12 -7.64 7.91 -62.15
N LYS A 13 -8.46 7.41 -61.23
CA LYS A 13 -9.29 6.19 -61.32
C LYS A 13 -8.74 4.76 -61.35
N ASP A 14 -9.61 3.95 -60.71
CA ASP A 14 -9.93 2.53 -60.89
C ASP A 14 -9.03 1.54 -60.11
N ALA A 15 -9.54 0.54 -59.40
CA ALA A 15 -10.88 0.12 -59.04
C ALA A 15 -10.76 -0.93 -57.92
N ALA A 16 -11.88 -1.16 -57.24
CA ALA A 16 -12.07 -2.00 -56.06
C ALA A 16 -11.62 -3.47 -56.16
N ARG A 17 -11.31 -4.06 -55.01
CA ARG A 17 -11.89 -5.34 -54.57
C ARG A 17 -11.81 -5.49 -53.04
N ALA A 18 -12.98 -5.52 -52.41
CA ALA A 18 -13.18 -5.94 -51.03
C ALA A 18 -13.22 -7.47 -50.97
N GLU A 19 -12.59 -8.07 -49.96
CA GLU A 19 -13.05 -9.32 -49.34
C GLU A 19 -12.82 -9.21 -47.82
N ALA A 20 -13.92 -9.39 -47.08
CA ALA A 20 -14.01 -9.38 -45.64
C ALA A 20 -14.26 -10.82 -45.16
N THR A 21 -13.58 -11.22 -44.08
CA THR A 21 -13.88 -12.26 -43.05
C THR A 21 -12.52 -12.60 -42.41
N ASP A 22 -12.35 -12.75 -41.11
CA ASP A 22 -13.14 -13.55 -40.19
C ASP A 22 -12.89 -13.12 -38.73
N LYS A 23 -13.84 -13.48 -37.88
CA LYS A 23 -14.16 -12.98 -36.55
C LYS A 23 -13.18 -13.44 -35.47
N GLY A 24 -13.22 -12.66 -34.40
CA GLY A 24 -12.42 -12.85 -33.21
C GLY A 24 -12.63 -14.18 -32.50
N ASN A 25 -11.59 -14.54 -31.77
CA ASN A 25 -11.73 -15.30 -30.54
C ASN A 25 -10.76 -14.70 -29.54
N GLU A 26 -11.19 -13.59 -28.95
CA GLU A 26 -10.64 -13.04 -27.72
C GLU A 26 -11.15 -13.95 -26.61
N THR A 27 -10.32 -14.92 -26.20
CA THR A 27 -10.50 -15.55 -24.90
C THR A 27 -9.65 -14.73 -23.93
N GLU A 28 -10.24 -13.64 -23.45
CA GLU A 28 -9.78 -12.96 -22.24
C GLU A 28 -10.02 -13.93 -21.07
N THR A 29 -8.98 -14.66 -20.70
CA THR A 29 -8.86 -15.12 -19.33
C THR A 29 -8.33 -13.94 -18.53
N GLU A 30 -9.23 -13.25 -17.83
CA GLU A 30 -8.88 -12.44 -16.67
C GLU A 30 -8.25 -13.40 -15.65
N ALA A 31 -6.93 -13.55 -15.75
CA ALA A 31 -6.15 -14.12 -14.66
C ALA A 31 -6.15 -13.04 -13.58
N GLU A 32 -6.89 -13.30 -12.50
CA GLU A 32 -6.67 -12.64 -11.22
C GLU A 32 -5.18 -12.80 -10.91
N VAL A 33 -4.42 -11.72 -11.09
CA VAL A 33 -3.04 -11.66 -10.60
C VAL A 33 -3.14 -11.53 -9.10
N GLU A 34 -3.20 -12.68 -8.42
CA GLU A 34 -2.84 -12.74 -7.01
C GLU A 34 -1.39 -12.27 -6.93
N ASP A 35 -1.22 -11.03 -6.48
CA ASP A 35 0.07 -10.45 -6.11
C ASP A 35 0.52 -11.22 -4.85
N PHE A 36 1.13 -12.38 -5.06
CA PHE A 36 1.83 -13.11 -4.01
C PHE A 36 3.04 -12.26 -3.63
N GLU A 37 2.81 -11.29 -2.76
CA GLU A 37 3.88 -10.68 -2.00
C GLU A 37 4.59 -11.79 -1.20
N ASP A 38 5.92 -11.78 -1.22
CA ASP A 38 6.73 -12.71 -0.44
C ASP A 38 6.35 -12.57 1.05
N ASP A 39 5.99 -13.66 1.73
CA ASP A 39 5.56 -13.64 3.14
C ASP A 39 6.64 -13.02 4.04
N ASP A 40 7.92 -13.25 3.69
CA ASP A 40 9.10 -12.65 4.31
C ASP A 40 9.11 -11.11 4.23
N SER A 41 8.34 -10.53 3.31
CA SER A 41 8.16 -9.09 3.18
C SER A 41 7.06 -8.53 4.09
N ILE A 42 6.11 -9.36 4.53
CA ILE A 42 4.97 -8.96 5.37
C ILE A 42 5.33 -9.11 6.85
N ILE A 43 5.91 -10.26 7.22
CA ILE A 43 6.26 -10.63 8.60
C ILE A 43 7.77 -10.90 8.72
N ASP A 44 8.40 -10.29 9.72
CA ASP A 44 9.70 -10.75 10.23
C ASP A 44 9.50 -12.00 11.08
N HIS A 45 9.68 -13.16 10.46
CA HIS A 45 9.57 -14.47 11.10
C HIS A 45 10.49 -14.62 12.32
N THR A 46 11.65 -13.96 12.38
CA THR A 46 12.50 -14.06 13.57
C THR A 46 11.82 -13.44 14.79
N THR A 47 11.17 -12.29 14.61
CA THR A 47 10.43 -11.62 15.69
C THR A 47 9.12 -12.35 15.99
N PHE A 48 8.40 -12.81 14.96
CA PHE A 48 7.12 -13.49 15.13
C PHE A 48 7.28 -14.87 15.77
N ASP A 49 8.28 -15.66 15.38
CA ASP A 49 8.57 -16.96 15.98
C ASP A 49 8.94 -16.82 17.47
N GLN A 50 9.69 -15.78 17.85
CA GLN A 50 9.96 -15.48 19.26
C GLN A 50 8.69 -15.16 20.06
N LEU A 51 7.69 -14.54 19.43
CA LEU A 51 6.39 -14.31 20.04
C LEU A 51 5.64 -15.63 20.23
N LEU A 52 5.68 -16.51 19.23
CA LEU A 52 5.05 -17.84 19.30
C LEU A 52 5.72 -18.72 20.36
N GLU A 53 7.04 -18.63 20.55
CA GLU A 53 7.77 -19.32 21.63
C GLU A 53 7.33 -18.90 23.04
N MET A 54 6.61 -17.78 23.18
CA MET A 54 6.03 -17.35 24.46
C MET A 54 4.66 -17.99 24.76
N ASP A 55 4.04 -18.65 23.77
CA ASP A 55 2.83 -19.42 24.00
C ASP A 55 3.12 -20.69 24.83
N ASP A 56 2.10 -21.19 25.53
CA ASP A 56 2.19 -22.49 26.20
C ASP A 56 2.13 -23.61 25.14
N GLU A 57 2.72 -24.79 25.42
CA GLU A 57 2.88 -25.89 24.44
C GLU A 57 1.57 -26.42 23.82
N GLU A 58 0.42 -26.06 24.39
CA GLU A 58 -0.89 -26.64 24.06
C GLU A 58 -1.77 -25.75 23.15
N ASP A 59 -1.49 -24.44 23.03
CA ASP A 59 -2.24 -23.54 22.14
C ASP A 59 -1.47 -22.24 21.81
N HIS A 60 -2.04 -21.41 20.94
CA HIS A 60 -1.51 -20.08 20.61
C HIS A 60 -2.31 -18.92 21.25
N GLU A 61 -2.92 -19.12 22.43
CA GLU A 61 -3.85 -18.14 23.01
C GLU A 61 -3.17 -16.78 23.26
N PHE A 62 -1.94 -16.76 23.77
CA PHE A 62 -1.25 -15.52 24.13
C PHE A 62 -0.88 -14.71 22.88
N SER A 63 -0.18 -15.29 21.91
CA SER A 63 0.21 -14.61 20.68
C SER A 63 -1.01 -14.16 19.87
N LYS A 64 -2.05 -15.01 19.79
CA LYS A 64 -3.33 -14.67 19.15
C LYS A 64 -3.99 -13.48 19.84
N SER A 65 -4.05 -13.46 21.17
CA SER A 65 -4.63 -12.33 21.90
C SER A 65 -3.88 -11.01 21.61
N LEU A 66 -2.55 -11.07 21.49
CA LEU A 66 -1.73 -9.90 21.19
C LEU A 66 -1.99 -9.38 19.77
N VAL A 67 -2.11 -10.27 18.80
CA VAL A 67 -2.42 -9.95 17.40
C VAL A 67 -3.82 -9.34 17.26
N TRP A 68 -4.85 -9.89 17.93
CA TRP A 68 -6.19 -9.31 17.89
C TRP A 68 -6.26 -7.93 18.56
N ASN A 69 -5.57 -7.76 19.70
CA ASN A 69 -5.44 -6.46 20.34
C ASN A 69 -4.74 -5.44 19.44
N TYR A 70 -3.76 -5.89 18.64
CA TYR A 70 -3.11 -5.03 17.66
C TYR A 70 -4.06 -4.57 16.56
N PHE A 71 -4.92 -5.44 16.02
CA PHE A 71 -5.91 -5.04 15.00
C PHE A 71 -6.82 -3.91 15.52
N GLU A 72 -7.38 -4.07 16.71
CA GLU A 72 -8.22 -3.03 17.33
C GLU A 72 -7.45 -1.71 17.53
N GLN A 73 -6.19 -1.82 17.96
CA GLN A 73 -5.33 -0.65 18.15
C GLN A 73 -5.01 0.04 16.81
N ALA A 74 -4.71 -0.73 15.76
CA ALA A 74 -4.39 -0.23 14.43
C ALA A 74 -5.59 0.51 13.82
N GLU A 75 -6.77 -0.11 13.80
CA GLU A 75 -8.01 0.50 13.30
C GLU A 75 -8.31 1.83 14.00
N LYS A 76 -8.25 1.83 15.34
CA LYS A 76 -8.46 3.06 16.13
C LYS A 76 -7.42 4.12 15.76
N THR A 77 -6.16 3.73 15.67
CA THR A 77 -5.05 4.64 15.40
C THR A 77 -5.15 5.24 13.99
N PHE A 78 -5.57 4.46 12.99
CA PHE A 78 -5.84 4.97 11.65
C PHE A 78 -6.99 5.98 11.63
N GLY A 79 -8.04 5.75 12.42
CA GLY A 79 -9.11 6.73 12.62
C GLY A 79 -8.59 8.05 13.22
N ASP A 80 -7.75 7.96 14.26
CA ASP A 80 -7.12 9.12 14.89
C ASP A 80 -6.19 9.85 13.89
N MET A 81 -5.46 9.13 13.04
CA MET A 81 -4.61 9.69 11.98
C MET A 81 -5.43 10.47 10.94
N ASP A 82 -6.57 9.95 10.50
CA ASP A 82 -7.46 10.66 9.57
C ASP A 82 -7.97 11.98 10.18
N GLU A 83 -8.28 11.98 11.48
CA GLU A 83 -8.69 13.20 12.19
C GLU A 83 -7.57 14.22 12.31
N ALA A 84 -6.37 13.78 12.67
CA ALA A 84 -5.19 14.64 12.74
C ALA A 84 -4.86 15.22 11.34
N MET A 85 -5.00 14.41 10.29
CA MET A 85 -4.79 14.83 8.90
C MET A 85 -5.78 15.91 8.46
N LYS A 86 -7.07 15.80 8.82
CA LYS A 86 -8.08 16.85 8.53
C LYS A 86 -7.73 18.20 9.18
N LYS A 87 -7.03 18.17 10.31
CA LYS A 87 -6.61 19.36 11.07
C LYS A 87 -5.20 19.82 10.71
N LEU A 88 -4.49 19.09 9.85
CA LEU A 88 -3.05 19.25 9.58
C LEU A 88 -2.19 19.25 10.86
N ASP A 89 -2.56 18.42 11.83
CA ASP A 89 -1.84 18.28 13.11
C ASP A 89 -0.63 17.36 12.95
N PHE A 90 0.45 17.91 12.38
CA PHE A 90 1.69 17.16 12.15
C PHE A 90 2.33 16.58 13.43
N PRO A 91 2.38 17.31 14.58
CA PRO A 91 2.83 16.73 15.84
C PRO A 91 2.04 15.49 16.25
N ASP A 92 0.70 15.53 16.14
CA ASP A 92 -0.12 14.39 16.52
C ASP A 92 0.05 13.21 15.55
N LEU A 93 0.15 13.47 14.23
CA LEU A 93 0.51 12.46 13.22
C LEU A 93 1.86 11.79 13.56
N SER A 94 2.86 12.57 13.98
CA SER A 94 4.15 12.01 14.39
C SER A 94 4.02 11.12 15.63
N ARG A 95 3.20 11.53 16.61
CA ARG A 95 2.98 10.78 17.85
C ARG A 95 2.25 9.46 17.57
N LEU A 96 1.22 9.50 16.73
CA LEU A 96 0.44 8.32 16.32
C LEU A 96 1.31 7.34 15.52
N GLY A 97 2.13 7.83 14.59
CA GLY A 97 3.12 7.00 13.88
C GLY A 97 4.10 6.33 14.83
N HIS A 98 4.66 7.07 15.80
CA HIS A 98 5.54 6.48 16.81
C HIS A 98 4.85 5.41 17.67
N PHE A 99 3.60 5.65 18.07
CA PHE A 99 2.81 4.72 18.87
C PHE A 99 2.57 3.40 18.11
N LEU A 100 2.06 3.47 16.88
CA LEU A 100 1.77 2.28 16.07
C LEU A 100 3.05 1.55 15.63
N LYS A 101 4.15 2.28 15.42
CA LYS A 101 5.48 1.68 15.14
C LYS A 101 5.86 0.66 16.22
N GLY A 102 5.66 1.01 17.50
CA GLY A 102 6.07 0.18 18.62
C GLY A 102 5.33 -1.15 18.66
N SER A 103 4.00 -1.12 18.46
CA SER A 103 3.19 -2.33 18.44
C SER A 103 3.37 -3.16 17.17
N SER A 104 3.51 -2.53 16.00
CA SER A 104 3.86 -3.23 14.76
C SER A 104 5.21 -3.94 14.86
N ALA A 105 6.21 -3.30 15.49
CA ALA A 105 7.53 -3.90 15.67
C ALA A 105 7.50 -5.12 16.61
N ALA A 106 6.64 -5.12 17.64
CA ALA A 106 6.51 -6.23 18.57
C ALA A 106 5.92 -7.51 17.92
N LEU A 107 5.21 -7.35 16.80
CA LEU A 107 4.62 -8.45 16.03
C LEU A 107 5.41 -8.80 14.77
N GLY A 108 6.53 -8.12 14.49
CA GLY A 108 7.31 -8.34 13.27
C GLY A 108 6.71 -7.76 11.99
N LEU A 109 5.76 -6.82 12.07
CA LEU A 109 5.09 -6.25 10.88
C LEU A 109 5.98 -5.21 10.18
N THR A 110 6.90 -5.70 9.35
CA THR A 110 8.03 -4.91 8.84
C THR A 110 7.59 -3.71 8.02
N LYS A 111 6.73 -3.89 7.00
CA LYS A 111 6.24 -2.79 6.15
C LYS A 111 5.50 -1.73 6.95
N VAL A 112 4.54 -2.15 7.80
CA VAL A 112 3.75 -1.24 8.63
C VAL A 112 4.67 -0.46 9.59
N LYS A 113 5.63 -1.12 10.23
CA LYS A 113 6.63 -0.48 11.10
C LYS A 113 7.44 0.58 10.36
N GLU A 114 7.94 0.28 9.16
CA GLU A 114 8.72 1.23 8.36
C GLU A 114 7.89 2.43 7.93
N SER A 115 6.64 2.21 7.51
CA SER A 115 5.73 3.29 7.16
C SER A 115 5.35 4.14 8.37
N CYS A 116 5.16 3.54 9.55
CA CYS A 116 4.99 4.28 10.80
C CYS A 116 6.20 5.18 11.14
N GLU A 117 7.43 4.72 10.85
CA GLU A 117 8.65 5.54 11.00
C GLU A 117 8.71 6.72 10.02
N LYS A 118 8.36 6.50 8.75
CA LYS A 118 8.22 7.58 7.78
C LYS A 118 7.17 8.61 8.22
N LEU A 119 6.04 8.15 8.75
CA LEU A 119 4.99 9.03 9.28
C LEU A 119 5.49 9.87 10.46
N GLN A 120 6.26 9.25 11.37
CA GLN A 120 6.93 9.95 12.46
C GLN A 120 7.85 11.06 11.92
N HIS A 121 8.64 10.78 10.88
CA HIS A 121 9.54 11.78 10.29
C HIS A 121 8.77 12.89 9.56
N TYR A 122 7.80 12.55 8.73
CA TYR A 122 6.99 13.54 8.01
C TYR A 122 6.19 14.43 8.96
N GLY A 123 5.63 13.89 10.05
CA GLY A 123 4.98 14.68 11.09
C GLY A 123 5.91 15.64 11.83
N ASN A 124 7.22 15.38 11.82
CA ASN A 124 8.25 16.31 12.30
C ASN A 124 8.77 17.25 11.21
N ARG A 125 8.14 17.27 10.03
CA ARG A 125 8.57 18.00 8.82
C ARG A 125 9.99 17.62 8.43
N LYS A 126 10.28 16.33 8.47
CA LYS A 126 11.52 15.74 7.98
C LYS A 126 11.26 14.88 6.75
N ASP A 127 12.29 14.66 5.94
CA ASP A 127 12.23 13.66 4.86
C ASP A 127 12.08 12.23 5.40
N ALA A 128 11.96 11.26 4.50
CA ALA A 128 11.73 9.85 4.86
C ALA A 128 12.87 9.26 5.73
N ALA A 129 14.07 9.82 5.64
CA ALA A 129 15.25 9.39 6.40
C ALA A 129 15.42 10.17 7.72
N GLY A 130 14.53 11.12 8.02
CA GLY A 130 14.65 12.01 9.17
C GLY A 130 15.78 13.03 9.07
N ALA A 131 16.45 13.16 7.92
CA ALA A 131 17.71 13.89 7.76
C ALA A 131 17.48 15.37 7.41
N SER A 132 16.69 15.62 6.37
CA SER A 132 16.45 16.97 5.86
C SER A 132 15.10 17.51 6.35
N THR A 133 14.97 18.82 6.45
CA THR A 133 13.67 19.46 6.71
C THR A 133 12.89 19.64 5.41
N ILE A 134 11.59 19.37 5.46
CA ILE A 134 10.65 19.58 4.35
C ILE A 134 9.61 20.65 4.70
N THR A 135 8.93 21.18 3.70
CA THR A 135 7.84 22.15 3.88
C THR A 135 6.56 21.49 4.38
N ASN A 136 5.60 22.29 4.85
CA ASN A 136 4.28 21.78 5.25
C ASN A 136 3.53 21.14 4.08
N ASP A 137 3.58 21.75 2.89
CA ASP A 137 2.87 21.26 1.71
C ASP A 137 3.43 19.92 1.23
N GLU A 138 4.76 19.77 1.28
CA GLU A 138 5.43 18.48 1.02
C GLU A 138 5.06 17.44 2.07
N ALA A 139 5.12 17.78 3.36
CA ALA A 139 4.74 16.87 4.44
C ALA A 139 3.28 16.42 4.31
N GLU A 140 2.36 17.34 4.02
CA GLU A 140 0.94 17.04 3.81
C GLU A 140 0.76 16.03 2.66
N SER A 141 1.41 16.29 1.53
CA SER A 141 1.29 15.44 0.33
C SER A 141 1.86 14.04 0.58
N LEU A 142 3.04 13.96 1.22
CA LEU A 142 3.70 12.71 1.55
C LEU A 142 2.90 11.89 2.57
N ILE A 143 2.36 12.53 3.62
CA ILE A 143 1.57 11.84 4.63
C ILE A 143 0.27 11.29 4.03
N LYS A 144 -0.42 12.03 3.15
CA LYS A 144 -1.63 11.51 2.49
C LYS A 144 -1.35 10.24 1.69
N ALA A 145 -0.28 10.24 0.89
CA ALA A 145 0.12 9.06 0.13
C ALA A 145 0.52 7.90 1.07
N LEU A 146 1.27 8.21 2.13
CA LEU A 146 1.71 7.23 3.10
C LEU A 146 0.56 6.59 3.88
N LEU A 147 -0.47 7.34 4.28
CA LEU A 147 -1.63 6.79 5.00
C LEU A 147 -2.42 5.78 4.14
N ILE A 148 -2.47 5.99 2.82
CA ILE A 148 -3.06 5.00 1.89
C ILE A 148 -2.20 3.74 1.86
N GLN A 149 -0.88 3.90 1.73
CA GLN A 149 0.06 2.80 1.72
C GLN A 149 0.02 1.99 3.02
N MET A 150 0.01 2.66 4.17
CA MET A 150 -0.05 2.01 5.49
C MET A 150 -1.29 1.15 5.68
N ARG A 151 -2.43 1.55 5.10
CA ARG A 151 -3.66 0.74 5.15
C ARG A 151 -3.54 -0.52 4.31
N LYS A 152 -2.97 -0.41 3.10
CA LYS A 152 -2.70 -1.59 2.25
C LYS A 152 -1.77 -2.57 2.95
N GLU A 153 -0.66 -2.07 3.50
CA GLU A 153 0.31 -2.89 4.25
C GLU A 153 -0.30 -3.53 5.50
N TYR A 154 -1.21 -2.82 6.17
CA TYR A 154 -1.95 -3.36 7.30
C TYR A 154 -2.94 -4.44 6.87
N ASP A 155 -3.71 -4.23 5.80
CA ASP A 155 -4.69 -5.20 5.29
C ASP A 155 -3.99 -6.50 4.86
N GLU A 156 -2.82 -6.39 4.22
CA GLU A 156 -1.95 -7.53 3.86
C GLU A 156 -1.50 -8.30 5.11
N ALA A 157 -0.99 -7.58 6.12
CA ALA A 157 -0.55 -8.19 7.37
C ALA A 157 -1.70 -8.82 8.19
N GLU A 158 -2.86 -8.17 8.23
CA GLU A 158 -4.05 -8.69 8.89
C GLU A 158 -4.53 -9.96 8.22
N LYS A 159 -4.59 -9.98 6.88
CA LYS A 159 -4.97 -11.17 6.11
C LYS A 159 -4.04 -12.33 6.43
N TYR A 160 -2.73 -12.12 6.31
CA TYR A 160 -1.71 -13.14 6.60
C TYR A 160 -1.87 -13.74 8.00
N LEU A 161 -1.96 -12.87 9.03
CA LEU A 161 -2.07 -13.32 10.42
C LEU A 161 -3.39 -14.06 10.68
N ARG A 162 -4.49 -13.62 10.09
CA ARG A 162 -5.78 -14.32 10.21
C ARG A 162 -5.74 -15.72 9.59
N GLU A 163 -5.09 -15.86 8.43
CA GLU A 163 -4.90 -17.14 7.76
C GLU A 163 -4.00 -18.06 8.61
N PHE A 164 -2.87 -17.55 9.10
CA PHE A 164 -1.96 -18.27 9.99
C PHE A 164 -2.70 -18.89 11.19
N TYR A 165 -3.45 -18.09 11.96
CA TYR A 165 -4.16 -18.60 13.15
C TYR A 165 -5.38 -19.45 12.84
N ALA A 166 -5.94 -19.39 11.62
CA ALA A 166 -7.05 -20.25 11.21
C ALA A 166 -6.56 -21.66 10.82
N GLU A 167 -5.33 -21.79 10.31
CA GLU A 167 -4.71 -23.08 10.01
C GLU A 167 -4.31 -23.86 11.27
N GLN A 168 -3.94 -23.16 12.35
CA GLN A 168 -3.57 -23.80 13.62
C GLN A 168 -4.76 -24.31 14.45
N GLU A 169 -5.99 -23.93 14.11
CA GLU A 169 -7.22 -24.42 14.78
C GLU A 169 -7.73 -25.77 14.24
N GLN A 170 -7.01 -26.37 13.28
CA GLN A 170 -7.37 -27.64 12.62
C GLN A 170 -6.57 -28.84 13.16
#